data_AF-A0A149QYH0-F1
#
_entry.id   AF-A0A149QYH0-F1
#
_cell.length_a   1.000
_cell.length_b   1.000
_cell.length_c   1.000
_cell.angle_alpha   90.00
_cell.angle_beta   90.00
_cell.angle_gamma   90.00
#
_symmetry.space_group_name_H-M   'P 1'
#
loop_
_entity.id
_entity.type
_entity.pdbx_description
1 polymer ?
#
loop_
_entity_poly.entity_id
_entity_poly.type
_entity_poly.pdbx_seq_one_letter_code
_entity_poly.pdbx_strand_id
1 'polypeptide(L)'
;MQDYVTGDIFTFNPPQQTLAAWKPFWDCVTILFQFQNSDVDDGGEELKEWRLFWVAGLALLRTVGHVLDKVDAKKTSPHGKVIFERWKQWKNDKEQAEIFWNFIEKERNSLLKTYSFGARFVNDPEGAYIEFEDGSDAFQLYRQAVYWWRKQLIEIEQSIHSN
;
A
#
# COMPACT_ATOMS: atom_id res chain seq x y z
N MET A 1 -4.91 14.80 -0.21
CA MET A 1 -3.92 13.73 -0.35
C MET A 1 -2.75 14.16 -1.22
N GLN A 2 -1.53 14.00 -0.72
CA GLN A 2 -0.31 14.17 -1.53
C GLN A 2 -0.23 13.08 -2.60
N ASP A 3 0.20 13.43 -3.82
CA ASP A 3 0.46 12.45 -4.87
C ASP A 3 1.87 11.86 -4.71
N TYR A 4 1.94 10.53 -4.59
CA TYR A 4 3.18 9.78 -4.45
C TYR A 4 3.61 9.10 -5.75
N VAL A 5 2.76 9.11 -6.79
CA VAL A 5 3.01 8.43 -8.06
C VAL A 5 4.15 9.12 -8.80
N THR A 6 5.29 8.44 -8.88
CA THR A 6 6.54 9.00 -9.42
C THR A 6 7.30 7.96 -10.22
N GLY A 7 7.48 8.15 -11.53
CA GLY A 7 8.05 7.10 -12.39
C GLY A 7 7.18 5.83 -12.45
N ASP A 8 7.65 4.84 -13.19
CA ASP A 8 6.89 3.62 -13.47
C ASP A 8 7.19 2.53 -12.42
N ILE A 9 6.16 2.08 -11.70
CA ILE A 9 6.27 1.06 -10.64
C ILE A 9 6.64 -0.33 -11.18
N PHE A 10 6.38 -0.61 -12.46
CA PHE A 10 6.59 -1.92 -13.05
C PHE A 10 7.99 -2.09 -13.65
N THR A 11 8.64 -1.00 -14.01
CA THR A 11 9.97 -1.02 -14.65
C THR A 11 11.07 -0.41 -13.78
N PHE A 12 10.72 0.48 -12.85
CA PHE A 12 11.70 1.04 -11.92
C PHE A 12 12.11 0.03 -10.86
N ASN A 13 13.40 -0.29 -10.82
CA ASN A 13 13.99 -1.12 -9.78
C ASN A 13 14.78 -0.24 -8.79
N PRO A 14 14.38 -0.15 -7.51
CA PRO A 14 15.15 0.56 -6.50
C PRO A 14 16.59 0.02 -6.43
N PRO A 15 17.61 0.89 -6.38
CA PRO A 15 19.02 0.48 -6.48
C PRO A 15 19.48 -0.36 -5.28
N GLN A 16 18.79 -0.26 -4.14
CA GLN A 16 19.14 -0.95 -2.92
C GLN A 16 17.90 -1.55 -2.25
N GLN A 17 17.96 -2.86 -2.00
CA GLN A 17 16.86 -3.64 -1.45
C GLN A 17 17.36 -4.68 -0.43
N THR A 18 17.91 -4.19 0.68
CA THR A 18 18.44 -5.02 1.78
C THR A 18 17.39 -5.34 2.86
N LEU A 19 16.34 -4.53 2.97
CA LEU A 19 15.20 -4.74 3.86
C LEU A 19 14.38 -5.96 3.43
N ALA A 20 13.97 -6.79 4.38
CA ALA A 20 13.07 -7.91 4.13
C ALA A 20 11.67 -7.43 3.68
N ALA A 21 11.28 -6.22 4.07
CA ALA A 21 10.02 -5.59 3.69
C ALA A 21 9.84 -5.38 2.17
N TRP A 22 10.92 -5.43 1.37
CA TRP A 22 10.82 -5.42 -0.09
C TRP A 22 10.09 -6.62 -0.67
N LYS A 23 10.15 -7.79 -0.01
CA LYS A 23 9.45 -9.00 -0.48
C LYS A 23 7.93 -8.82 -0.54
N PRO A 24 7.23 -8.52 0.57
CA PRO A 24 5.79 -8.27 0.51
C PRO A 24 5.44 -7.02 -0.29
N PHE A 25 6.37 -6.06 -0.44
CA PHE A 25 6.15 -4.90 -1.31
C PHE A 25 6.01 -5.30 -2.78
N TRP A 26 6.84 -6.22 -3.28
CA TRP A 26 6.72 -6.67 -4.68
C TRP A 26 5.42 -7.43 -4.93
N ASP A 27 4.94 -8.20 -3.95
CA ASP A 27 3.60 -8.79 -4.03
C ASP A 27 2.50 -7.70 -4.10
N CYS A 28 2.66 -6.57 -3.39
CA CYS A 28 1.74 -5.44 -3.54
C CYS A 28 1.74 -4.88 -4.97
N VAL A 29 2.90 -4.83 -5.63
CA VAL A 29 3.03 -4.40 -7.05
C VAL A 29 2.33 -5.40 -7.97
N THR A 30 2.43 -6.71 -7.71
CA THR A 30 1.68 -7.72 -8.45
C THR A 30 0.17 -7.53 -8.29
N ILE A 31 -0.33 -7.25 -7.08
CA ILE A 31 -1.74 -6.93 -6.87
C ILE A 31 -2.16 -5.66 -7.62
N LEU A 32 -1.32 -4.62 -7.62
CA LEU A 32 -1.59 -3.40 -8.39
C LEU A 32 -1.71 -3.69 -9.88
N PHE A 33 -0.85 -4.57 -10.42
CA PHE A 33 -0.97 -5.03 -11.80
C PHE A 33 -2.32 -5.71 -12.06
N GLN A 34 -2.77 -6.59 -11.15
CA GLN A 34 -4.08 -7.24 -11.29
C GLN A 34 -5.23 -6.21 -11.32
N PHE A 35 -5.22 -5.21 -10.43
CA PHE A 35 -6.23 -4.16 -10.44
C PHE A 35 -6.25 -3.31 -11.73
N GLN A 36 -5.11 -3.14 -12.39
CA GLN A 36 -5.01 -2.35 -13.62
C GLN A 36 -5.35 -3.13 -14.88
N ASN A 37 -5.39 -4.46 -14.82
CA ASN A 37 -5.49 -5.32 -16.00
C ASN A 37 -6.59 -6.39 -15.89
N SER A 38 -7.36 -6.41 -14.80
CA SER A 38 -8.52 -7.29 -14.63
C SER A 38 -9.79 -6.47 -14.69
N ASP A 39 -10.79 -6.99 -15.37
CA ASP A 39 -12.12 -6.41 -15.36
C ASP A 39 -12.77 -6.58 -13.96
N VAL A 40 -13.63 -5.63 -13.60
CA VAL A 40 -14.42 -5.68 -12.37
C VAL A 40 -15.89 -6.02 -12.64
N ASP A 41 -16.27 -6.09 -13.92
CA ASP A 41 -17.58 -6.52 -14.38
C ASP A 41 -17.51 -7.40 -15.63
N ASP A 42 -18.57 -8.17 -15.86
CA ASP A 42 -18.86 -8.81 -17.14
C ASP A 42 -20.33 -8.54 -17.49
N GLY A 43 -20.56 -7.78 -18.57
CA GLY A 43 -21.90 -7.37 -18.97
C GLY A 43 -22.66 -6.56 -17.90
N GLY A 44 -21.93 -5.83 -17.05
CA GLY A 44 -22.48 -5.05 -15.94
C GLY A 44 -22.76 -5.82 -14.65
N GLU A 45 -22.47 -7.12 -14.59
CA GLU A 45 -22.49 -7.92 -13.37
C GLU A 45 -21.13 -7.86 -12.65
N GLU A 46 -21.12 -7.61 -11.33
CA GLU A 46 -19.88 -7.54 -10.53
C GLU A 46 -19.10 -8.86 -10.57
N LEU A 47 -17.84 -8.80 -11.03
CA LEU A 47 -16.85 -9.86 -10.89
C LEU A 47 -16.21 -9.78 -9.50
N LYS A 48 -16.50 -10.73 -8.61
CA LYS A 48 -16.11 -10.66 -7.18
C LYS A 48 -14.62 -10.90 -6.92
N GLU A 49 -13.86 -11.29 -7.93
CA GLU A 49 -12.42 -11.57 -7.90
C GLU A 49 -11.63 -10.39 -7.33
N TRP A 50 -12.04 -9.15 -7.65
CA TRP A 50 -11.39 -7.95 -7.13
C TRP A 50 -11.36 -7.93 -5.59
N ARG A 51 -12.35 -8.52 -4.92
CA ARG A 51 -12.40 -8.57 -3.45
C ARG A 51 -11.29 -9.44 -2.86
N LEU A 52 -10.91 -10.52 -3.54
CA LEU A 52 -9.80 -11.37 -3.10
C LEU A 52 -8.46 -10.64 -3.25
N PHE A 53 -8.27 -9.95 -4.37
CA PHE A 53 -7.09 -9.10 -4.58
C PHE A 53 -7.07 -7.93 -3.60
N TRP A 54 -8.21 -7.35 -3.26
CA TRP A 54 -8.36 -6.31 -2.24
C TRP A 54 -7.92 -6.78 -0.87
N VAL A 55 -8.38 -7.97 -0.45
CA VAL A 55 -7.99 -8.59 0.81
C VAL A 55 -6.49 -8.87 0.85
N ALA A 56 -5.96 -9.49 -0.21
CA ALA A 56 -4.54 -9.78 -0.32
C ALA A 56 -3.69 -8.50 -0.29
N GLY A 57 -4.06 -7.50 -1.10
CA GLY A 57 -3.37 -6.23 -1.19
C GLY A 57 -3.31 -5.49 0.15
N LEU A 58 -4.45 -5.32 0.84
CA LEU A 58 -4.47 -4.65 2.14
C LEU A 58 -3.68 -5.41 3.21
N ALA A 59 -3.72 -6.75 3.19
CA ALA A 59 -2.91 -7.57 4.08
C ALA A 59 -1.41 -7.41 3.79
N LEU A 60 -1.02 -7.37 2.51
CA LEU A 60 0.37 -7.19 2.08
C LEU A 60 0.90 -5.78 2.40
N LEU A 61 0.13 -4.72 2.13
CA LEU A 61 0.47 -3.34 2.52
C LEU A 61 0.75 -3.25 4.03
N ARG A 62 -0.04 -3.96 4.86
CA ARG A 62 0.21 -4.01 6.30
C ARG A 62 1.40 -4.88 6.68
N THR A 63 1.65 -5.94 5.91
CA THR A 63 2.78 -6.85 6.07
C THR A 63 4.10 -6.14 5.80
N VAL A 64 4.18 -5.25 4.80
CA VAL A 64 5.37 -4.41 4.56
C VAL A 64 5.78 -3.68 5.84
N GLY A 65 4.86 -2.92 6.45
CA GLY A 65 5.13 -2.21 7.70
C GLY A 65 5.39 -3.13 8.90
N HIS A 66 4.75 -4.30 8.95
CA HIS A 66 4.99 -5.28 10.01
C HIS A 66 6.40 -5.90 9.92
N VAL A 67 6.82 -6.31 8.73
CA VAL A 67 8.15 -6.85 8.47
C VAL A 67 9.21 -5.79 8.78
N LEU A 68 8.98 -4.55 8.36
CA LEU A 68 9.86 -3.43 8.66
C LEU A 68 10.07 -3.28 10.18
N ASP A 69 8.98 -3.21 10.96
CA ASP A 69 9.04 -2.98 12.41
C ASP A 69 9.49 -4.20 13.23
N LYS A 70 9.14 -5.43 12.80
CA LYS A 70 9.35 -6.64 13.62
C LYS A 70 10.50 -7.51 13.17
N VAL A 71 10.94 -7.38 11.92
CA VAL A 71 12.03 -8.16 11.34
C VAL A 71 13.22 -7.24 11.05
N ASP A 72 13.04 -6.24 10.20
CA ASP A 72 14.16 -5.38 9.76
C ASP A 72 14.74 -4.55 10.91
N ALA A 73 13.90 -3.98 11.77
CA ALA A 73 14.34 -3.21 12.94
C ALA A 73 15.23 -4.01 13.91
N LYS A 74 15.20 -5.35 13.86
CA LYS A 74 16.00 -6.22 14.75
C LYS A 74 17.33 -6.66 14.13
N LYS A 75 17.60 -6.34 12.86
CA LYS A 75 18.81 -6.78 12.16
C LYS A 75 20.09 -6.23 12.79
N THR A 76 20.17 -4.91 12.95
CA THR A 76 21.30 -4.22 13.60
C THR A 76 20.81 -2.99 14.35
N SER A 77 21.64 -2.45 15.27
CA SER A 77 21.32 -1.22 16.01
C SER A 77 20.98 -0.03 15.08
N PRO A 78 21.73 0.24 13.99
CA PRO A 78 21.34 1.24 13.00
C PRO A 78 19.94 1.03 12.38
N HIS A 79 19.58 -0.20 12.01
CA HIS A 79 18.25 -0.48 11.44
C HIS A 79 17.15 -0.12 12.45
N GLY A 80 17.29 -0.59 13.69
CA GLY A 80 16.32 -0.34 14.74
C GLY A 80 16.12 1.16 15.00
N LYS A 81 17.22 1.93 15.06
CA LYS A 81 17.18 3.38 15.26
C LYS A 81 16.46 4.11 14.12
N VAL A 82 16.86 3.87 12.87
CA VAL A 82 16.29 4.53 11.68
C VAL A 82 14.80 4.21 11.55
N ILE A 83 14.42 2.93 11.68
CA ILE A 83 13.03 2.51 11.53
C ILE A 83 12.16 3.09 12.65
N PHE A 84 12.66 3.10 13.90
CA PHE A 84 11.97 3.74 15.01
C PHE A 84 11.75 5.24 14.78
N GLU A 85 12.77 5.95 14.31
CA GLU A 85 12.67 7.39 14.01
C GLU A 85 11.64 7.67 12.91
N ARG A 86 11.58 6.83 11.87
CA ARG A 86 10.56 6.96 10.81
C ARG A 86 9.14 6.70 11.31
N TRP A 87 8.93 5.66 12.11
CA TRP A 87 7.62 5.45 12.74
C TRP A 87 7.21 6.61 13.64
N LYS A 88 8.16 7.16 14.41
CA LYS A 88 7.92 8.34 15.25
C LYS A 88 7.54 9.56 14.40
N GLN A 89 8.22 9.77 13.27
CA GLN A 89 7.90 10.84 12.32
C GLN A 89 6.47 10.70 11.77
N TRP A 90 6.11 9.54 11.21
CA TRP A 90 4.77 9.31 10.65
C TRP A 90 3.66 9.44 11.70
N LYS A 91 3.95 9.13 12.96
CA LYS A 91 3.01 9.29 14.07
C LYS A 91 2.82 10.75 14.49
N ASN A 92 3.89 11.53 14.47
CA ASN A 92 3.87 12.94 14.87
C ASN A 92 3.32 13.86 13.76
N ASP A 93 3.54 13.49 12.51
CA ASP A 93 3.03 14.20 11.33
C ASP A 93 2.16 13.24 10.50
N LYS A 94 0.90 13.13 10.92
CA LYS A 94 -0.09 12.28 10.24
C LYS A 94 -0.51 12.82 8.89
N GLU A 95 -0.34 14.12 8.64
CA GLU A 95 -0.68 14.74 7.36
C GLU A 95 0.31 14.28 6.27
N GLN A 96 1.62 14.26 6.59
CA GLN A 96 2.61 13.71 5.66
C GLN A 96 2.51 12.18 5.48
N ALA A 97 1.90 11.48 6.43
CA ALA A 97 1.63 10.05 6.38
C ALA A 97 0.14 9.72 6.18
N GLU A 98 -0.62 10.62 5.54
CA GLU A 98 -2.08 10.53 5.42
C GLU A 98 -2.53 9.18 4.85
N ILE A 99 -1.90 8.73 3.75
CA ILE A 99 -2.24 7.47 3.09
C ILE A 99 -2.04 6.25 4.00
N PHE A 100 -1.06 6.29 4.91
CA PHE A 100 -0.86 5.20 5.87
C PHE A 100 -2.00 5.15 6.89
N TRP A 101 -2.37 6.28 7.47
CA TRP A 101 -3.37 6.33 8.54
C TRP A 101 -4.81 6.22 8.02
N ASN A 102 -5.15 7.01 6.99
CA ASN A 102 -6.51 7.17 6.50
C ASN A 102 -6.93 6.08 5.52
N PHE A 103 -5.96 5.41 4.87
CA PHE A 103 -6.24 4.30 3.96
C PHE A 103 -5.66 2.98 4.49
N ILE A 104 -4.34 2.80 4.53
CA ILE A 104 -3.72 1.48 4.83
C ILE A 104 -4.19 0.94 6.18
N GLU A 105 -4.11 1.73 7.25
CA GLU A 105 -4.51 1.27 8.58
C GLU A 105 -6.03 1.16 8.71
N LYS A 106 -6.78 2.18 8.29
CA LYS A 106 -8.24 2.23 8.39
C LYS A 106 -8.89 1.07 7.64
N GLU A 107 -8.58 0.90 6.36
CA GLU A 107 -9.19 -0.13 5.52
C GLU A 107 -8.78 -1.52 5.94
N ARG A 108 -7.52 -1.73 6.30
CA ARG A 108 -7.10 -3.01 6.87
C ARG A 108 -7.82 -3.31 8.18
N ASN A 109 -8.03 -2.33 9.05
CA ASN A 109 -8.76 -2.55 10.30
C ASN A 109 -10.22 -2.92 10.03
N SER A 110 -10.89 -2.22 9.12
CA SER A 110 -12.26 -2.55 8.69
C SER A 110 -12.31 -3.98 8.14
N LEU A 111 -11.45 -4.29 7.18
CA LEU A 111 -11.47 -5.58 6.51
C LEU A 111 -11.06 -6.74 7.43
N LEU A 112 -9.90 -6.66 8.08
CA LEU A 112 -9.35 -7.81 8.81
C LEU A 112 -9.91 -7.97 10.22
N LYS A 113 -10.55 -6.95 10.79
CA LYS A 113 -11.16 -7.06 12.12
C LYS A 113 -12.68 -7.21 12.09
N THR A 114 -13.35 -6.68 11.07
CA THR A 114 -14.83 -6.74 10.98
C THR A 114 -15.33 -7.34 9.66
N TYR A 115 -14.44 -7.77 8.76
CA TYR A 115 -14.79 -8.28 7.43
C TYR A 115 -15.70 -7.33 6.66
N SER A 116 -15.41 -6.03 6.75
CA SER A 116 -16.16 -4.96 6.11
C SER A 116 -15.29 -4.26 5.07
N PHE A 117 -15.84 -4.06 3.88
CA PHE A 117 -15.17 -3.34 2.80
C PHE A 117 -15.65 -1.90 2.81
N GLY A 118 -14.73 -0.93 2.88
CA GLY A 118 -15.07 0.46 2.59
C GLY A 118 -15.28 0.70 1.09
N ALA A 119 -14.60 -0.09 0.27
CA ALA A 119 -14.71 -0.08 -1.19
C ALA A 119 -15.95 -0.86 -1.68
N ARG A 120 -16.61 -0.35 -2.72
CA ARG A 120 -17.81 -0.92 -3.33
C ARG A 120 -17.72 -0.90 -4.85
N PHE A 121 -18.39 -1.86 -5.48
CA PHE A 121 -18.61 -1.87 -6.92
C PHE A 121 -19.65 -0.83 -7.32
N VAL A 122 -19.34 -0.07 -8.37
CA VAL A 122 -20.24 0.86 -9.04
C VAL A 122 -20.19 0.58 -10.53
N ASN A 123 -21.36 0.64 -11.16
CA ASN A 123 -21.53 0.53 -12.59
C ASN A 123 -22.47 1.65 -13.02
N ASP A 124 -21.94 2.60 -13.77
CA ASP A 124 -22.64 3.77 -14.27
C ASP A 124 -22.43 3.90 -15.80
N PRO A 125 -23.00 4.91 -16.47
CA PRO A 125 -22.83 5.09 -17.91
C PRO A 125 -21.37 5.27 -18.36
N GLU A 126 -20.46 5.66 -17.47
CA GLU A 126 -19.04 5.86 -17.73
C GLU A 126 -18.22 4.56 -17.61
N GLY A 127 -18.75 3.56 -16.90
CA GLY A 127 -18.23 2.20 -16.83
C GLY A 127 -18.32 1.60 -15.43
N ALA A 128 -17.73 0.42 -15.26
CA ALA A 128 -17.65 -0.23 -13.96
C ALA A 128 -16.31 0.05 -13.27
N TYR A 129 -16.37 0.38 -11.97
CA TYR A 129 -15.19 0.68 -11.16
C TYR A 129 -15.46 0.40 -9.67
N ILE A 130 -14.40 0.49 -8.87
CA ILE A 130 -14.45 0.32 -7.43
C ILE A 130 -14.15 1.65 -6.75
N GLU A 131 -15.07 2.13 -5.91
CA GLU A 131 -14.94 3.40 -5.19
C GLU A 131 -15.23 3.27 -3.70
N PHE A 132 -14.86 4.29 -2.94
CA PHE A 132 -15.32 4.52 -1.58
C PHE A 132 -16.61 5.34 -1.55
N GLU A 133 -17.27 5.36 -0.39
CA GLU A 133 -18.48 6.17 -0.16
C GLU A 133 -18.28 7.68 -0.44
N ASP A 134 -17.06 8.18 -0.27
CA ASP A 134 -16.71 9.58 -0.56
C ASP A 134 -16.41 9.84 -2.05
N GLY A 135 -16.60 8.84 -2.92
CA GLY A 135 -16.33 8.90 -4.36
C GLY A 135 -14.86 8.73 -4.73
N SER A 136 -13.98 8.43 -3.77
CA SER A 136 -12.57 8.15 -4.08
C SER A 136 -12.41 6.82 -4.81
N ASP A 137 -11.64 6.82 -5.89
CA ASP A 137 -11.26 5.59 -6.60
C ASP A 137 -10.40 4.69 -5.70
N ALA A 138 -10.90 3.48 -5.45
CA ALA A 138 -10.28 2.55 -4.52
C ALA A 138 -8.94 1.98 -5.05
N PHE A 139 -8.86 1.69 -6.35
CA PHE A 139 -7.64 1.16 -6.97
C PHE A 139 -6.57 2.24 -7.09
N GLN A 140 -6.97 3.49 -7.31
CA GLN A 140 -6.06 4.63 -7.27
C GLN A 140 -5.51 4.86 -5.86
N LEU A 141 -6.33 4.72 -4.80
CA LEU A 141 -5.82 4.79 -3.42
C LEU A 141 -4.85 3.65 -3.10
N TYR A 142 -5.15 2.43 -3.57
CA TYR A 142 -4.21 1.31 -3.47
C TYR A 142 -2.88 1.62 -4.18
N ARG A 143 -2.94 2.17 -5.40
CA ARG A 143 -1.75 2.62 -6.14
C ARG A 143 -0.94 3.64 -5.33
N GLN A 144 -1.59 4.68 -4.79
CA GLN A 144 -0.93 5.68 -3.95
C GLN A 144 -0.23 5.04 -2.74
N ALA A 145 -0.86 4.05 -2.11
CA ALA A 145 -0.28 3.31 -0.99
C ALA A 145 0.96 2.48 -1.39
N VAL A 146 0.94 1.83 -2.55
CA VAL A 146 2.11 1.11 -3.09
C VAL A 146 3.26 2.08 -3.33
N TYR A 147 3.01 3.20 -4.01
CA TYR A 147 4.03 4.21 -4.27
C TYR A 147 4.57 4.85 -2.99
N TRP A 148 3.71 5.09 -2.01
CA TRP A 148 4.11 5.57 -0.69
C TRP A 148 5.08 4.61 -0.01
N TRP A 149 4.76 3.31 0.03
CA TRP A 149 5.67 2.31 0.60
C TRP A 149 7.00 2.24 -0.12
N ARG A 150 7.00 2.29 -1.46
CA ARG A 150 8.25 2.32 -2.23
C ARG A 150 9.14 3.49 -1.80
N LYS A 151 8.55 4.69 -1.70
CA LYS A 151 9.26 5.90 -1.24
C LYS A 151 9.83 5.68 0.16
N GLN A 152 9.02 5.20 1.10
CA GLN A 152 9.46 4.97 2.48
C GLN A 152 10.61 3.96 2.57
N LEU A 153 10.51 2.84 1.85
CA LEU A 153 11.56 1.82 1.85
C LEU A 153 12.87 2.36 1.26
N ILE A 154 12.82 3.12 0.15
CA ILE A 154 14.01 3.77 -0.42
C ILE A 154 14.66 4.73 0.57
N GLU A 155 13.88 5.59 1.22
CA GLU A 155 14.40 6.56 2.18
C GLU A 155 15.04 5.87 3.40
N ILE A 156 14.46 4.75 3.86
CA ILE A 156 15.00 3.96 4.96
C ILE A 156 16.31 3.29 4.57
N GLU A 157 16.38 2.66 3.38
CA GLU A 157 17.63 2.08 2.85
C GLU A 157 18.73 3.13 2.80
N GLN A 158 18.46 4.31 2.22
CA GLN A 158 19.42 5.41 2.14
C GLN A 158 19.89 5.84 3.54
N SER A 159 18.96 5.93 4.49
CA SER A 159 19.27 6.36 5.87
C SER A 159 20.11 5.33 6.63
N ILE A 160 19.95 4.03 6.34
CA ILE A 160 20.75 2.96 6.94
C ILE A 160 22.18 2.95 6.39
N HIS A 161 22.37 3.26 5.11
CA HIS A 161 23.68 3.19 4.45
C HIS A 161 24.45 4.51 4.41
N SER A 162 23.81 5.62 4.79
CA SER A 162 24.47 6.93 4.94
C SER A 162 25.08 7.14 6.34
N ASN A 163 24.86 6.19 7.27
CA ASN A 163 25.39 6.19 8.64
C ASN A 163 26.46 5.12 8.82
#